data_AF-A0A9D9GE48-F1
#
_entry.id   AF-A0A9D9GE48-F1
#
_cell.length_a   1.000
_cell.length_b   1.000
_cell.length_c   1.000
_cell.angle_alpha   90.00
_cell.angle_beta   90.00
_cell.angle_gamma   90.00
#
_symmetry.space_group_name_H-M   'P 1'
#
loop_
_entity.id
_entity.type
_entity.pdbx_description
1 polymer ?
#
loop_
_entity_poly.entity_id
_entity_poly.type
_entity_poly.pdbx_seq_one_letter_code
_entity_poly.pdbx_strand_id
1 'polypeptide(L)'
;MNFYRLISTLAAIVLPLGALMAQTQAPPTPQDQEKQLQEFIDKEVQRLSSQLKLEYWQEFYVDSTLTHDLHARKEELELLRDTKVENSDLYLLVSDRWMEKIDSAYMRFFTEEQWSKYMKNGGAKAKRERDKRKEKERKASAGLKK
;
A
#
# COMPACT_ATOMS: atom_id res chain seq x y z
N MET A 1 74.66 22.89 -1.73
CA MET A 1 74.60 21.42 -1.56
C MET A 1 73.48 21.14 -0.57
N ASN A 2 72.28 20.93 -1.10
CA ASN A 2 71.69 19.61 -1.30
C ASN A 2 71.19 19.05 0.04
N PHE A 3 69.97 18.57 0.22
CA PHE A 3 68.81 18.25 -0.62
C PHE A 3 67.86 17.71 0.46
N TYR A 4 66.60 18.13 0.60
CA TYR A 4 65.49 17.30 1.12
C TYR A 4 64.23 18.17 1.18
N ARG A 5 63.55 18.21 0.03
CA ARG A 5 62.10 18.46 -0.04
C ARG A 5 61.42 17.32 0.71
N LEU A 6 60.70 17.63 1.78
CA LEU A 6 59.71 16.73 2.35
C LEU A 6 58.49 17.53 2.78
N ILE A 7 57.46 17.33 1.97
CA ILE A 7 56.07 17.72 2.13
C ILE A 7 55.54 17.07 3.41
N SER A 8 55.16 17.85 4.43
CA SER A 8 54.03 17.49 5.31
C SER A 8 53.69 18.59 6.32
N THR A 9 52.38 18.76 6.52
CA THR A 9 51.67 19.27 7.72
C THR A 9 51.83 20.72 8.18
N LEU A 10 50.81 21.54 7.88
CA LEU A 10 49.96 22.25 8.87
C LEU A 10 48.74 22.80 8.10
N ALA A 11 47.58 22.15 8.10
CA ALA A 11 46.53 22.11 9.12
C ALA A 11 45.64 23.37 9.17
N ALA A 12 44.33 23.08 9.16
CA ALA A 12 43.20 23.92 9.57
C ALA A 12 42.62 24.95 8.58
N ILE A 13 41.75 24.47 7.69
CA ILE A 13 40.43 25.11 7.55
C ILE A 13 39.35 24.03 7.74
N VAL A 14 38.45 24.36 8.64
CA VAL A 14 37.41 23.56 9.28
C VAL A 14 36.17 23.44 8.38
N LEU A 15 35.70 22.19 8.17
CA LEU A 15 34.31 21.65 8.19
C LEU A 15 33.10 22.58 7.88
N PRO A 16 31.90 22.04 7.54
CA PRO A 16 31.53 21.01 6.56
C PRO A 16 30.22 21.41 5.80
N LEU A 17 30.23 21.57 4.48
CA LEU A 17 28.97 21.83 3.72
C LEU A 17 28.25 20.53 3.32
N GLY A 18 28.11 19.59 4.27
CA GLY A 18 27.57 18.24 4.05
C GLY A 18 26.26 17.93 4.80
N ALA A 19 25.60 18.93 5.39
CA ALA A 19 24.45 18.73 6.28
C ALA A 19 23.17 19.45 5.84
N LEU A 20 23.00 19.75 4.55
CA LEU A 20 21.67 20.07 4.01
C LEU A 20 21.06 18.81 3.38
N MET A 21 19.83 18.51 3.79
CA MET A 21 18.91 17.52 3.22
C MET A 21 18.92 16.09 3.80
N ALA A 22 19.11 15.93 5.12
CA ALA A 22 18.35 14.89 5.82
C ALA A 22 16.95 15.46 6.09
N GLN A 23 16.06 15.43 5.09
CA GLN A 23 14.65 15.78 5.29
C GLN A 23 14.02 14.72 6.20
N THR A 24 13.99 15.00 7.49
CA THR A 24 13.07 14.38 8.44
C THR A 24 11.68 14.89 8.09
N GLN A 25 11.00 14.21 7.16
CA GLN A 25 9.58 14.48 6.91
C GLN A 25 8.81 14.13 8.19
N ALA A 26 8.13 15.12 8.78
CA ALA A 26 7.20 14.88 9.87
C ALA A 26 6.16 13.83 9.43
N PRO A 27 5.65 12.99 10.35
CA PRO A 27 4.61 12.03 10.02
C PRO A 27 3.39 12.77 9.41
N PRO A 28 2.79 12.23 8.33
CA PRO A 28 1.73 12.92 7.60
C PRO A 28 0.53 13.17 8.51
N THR A 29 -0.04 14.38 8.42
CA THR A 29 -1.21 14.75 9.20
C THR A 29 -2.44 13.94 8.76
N PRO A 30 -3.52 13.83 9.57
CA PRO A 30 -4.74 13.16 9.14
C PRO A 30 -5.30 13.70 7.82
N GLN A 31 -5.18 15.02 7.59
CA GLN A 31 -5.61 15.65 6.34
C GLN A 31 -4.72 15.27 5.15
N ASP A 32 -3.41 15.11 5.35
CA ASP A 32 -2.50 14.64 4.30
C ASP A 32 -2.79 13.19 3.93
N GLN A 33 -3.05 12.33 4.93
CA GLN A 33 -3.42 10.94 4.71
C GLN A 33 -4.73 10.80 3.95
N GLU A 34 -5.70 11.68 4.23
CA GLU A 34 -6.97 11.72 3.51
C GLU A 34 -6.80 12.10 2.04
N LYS A 35 -6.00 13.15 1.77
CA LYS A 35 -5.68 13.55 0.40
C LYS A 35 -4.94 12.44 -0.35
N GLN A 36 -3.97 11.80 0.29
CA GLN A 36 -3.24 10.68 -0.30
C GLN A 36 -4.16 9.51 -0.63
N LEU A 37 -5.15 9.22 0.23
CA LEU A 37 -6.14 8.19 -0.04
C LEU A 37 -7.03 8.56 -1.23
N GLN A 38 -7.55 9.78 -1.28
CA GLN A 38 -8.35 10.24 -2.41
C GLN A 38 -7.54 10.21 -3.72
N GLU A 39 -6.31 10.70 -3.72
CA GLU A 39 -5.43 10.65 -4.90
C GLU A 39 -5.16 9.21 -5.37
N PHE A 40 -5.06 8.27 -4.43
CA PHE A 40 -4.93 6.86 -4.76
C PHE A 40 -6.20 6.32 -5.43
N ILE A 41 -7.38 6.65 -4.87
CA ILE A 41 -8.68 6.27 -5.43
C ILE A 41 -8.81 6.80 -6.85
N ASP A 42 -8.57 8.09 -7.07
CA ASP A 42 -8.69 8.74 -8.37
C ASP A 42 -7.79 8.06 -9.43
N LYS A 43 -6.53 7.78 -9.05
CA LYS A 43 -5.58 7.07 -9.93
C LYS A 43 -6.03 5.65 -10.24
N GLU A 44 -6.60 4.96 -9.26
CA GLU A 44 -7.06 3.59 -9.44
C GLU A 44 -8.32 3.53 -10.31
N VAL A 45 -9.26 4.46 -10.14
CA VAL A 45 -10.43 4.63 -11.03
C VAL A 45 -9.96 4.89 -12.46
N GLN A 46 -9.04 5.83 -12.66
CA GLN A 46 -8.49 6.14 -13.99
C GLN A 46 -7.77 4.93 -14.61
N ARG A 47 -7.00 4.19 -13.81
CA ARG A 47 -6.29 2.99 -14.26
C ARG A 47 -7.28 1.90 -14.69
N LEU A 48 -8.31 1.64 -13.88
CA LEU A 48 -9.31 0.62 -14.19
C LEU A 48 -10.19 1.03 -15.38
N SER A 49 -10.63 2.28 -15.44
CA SER A 49 -11.35 2.87 -16.58
C SER A 49 -10.59 2.65 -17.89
N SER A 50 -9.33 3.09 -17.94
CA SER A 50 -8.52 3.01 -19.16
C SER A 50 -8.21 1.57 -19.58
N GLN A 51 -7.93 0.70 -18.61
CA GLN A 51 -7.54 -0.69 -18.82
C GLN A 51 -8.73 -1.57 -19.22
N LEU A 52 -9.88 -1.40 -18.58
CA LEU A 52 -11.05 -2.26 -18.75
C LEU A 52 -12.10 -1.65 -19.69
N LYS A 53 -11.92 -0.40 -20.12
CA LYS A 53 -12.90 0.36 -20.90
C LYS A 53 -14.24 0.39 -20.16
N LEU A 54 -14.19 0.90 -18.93
CA LEU A 54 -15.38 1.01 -18.10
C LEU A 54 -16.36 2.02 -18.69
N GLU A 55 -17.64 1.72 -18.56
CA GLU A 55 -18.70 2.69 -18.82
C GLU A 55 -18.78 3.69 -17.66
N TYR A 56 -19.30 4.90 -17.92
CA TYR A 56 -19.39 5.97 -16.93
C TYR A 56 -20.04 5.52 -15.61
N TRP A 57 -21.12 4.73 -15.69
CA TRP A 57 -21.78 4.21 -14.49
C TRP A 57 -20.91 3.19 -13.74
N GLN A 58 -20.08 2.41 -14.44
CA GLN A 58 -19.12 1.49 -13.80
C GLN A 58 -17.99 2.26 -13.11
N GLU A 59 -17.49 3.34 -13.73
CA GLU A 59 -16.50 4.22 -13.10
C GLU A 59 -17.02 4.79 -11.78
N PHE A 60 -18.27 5.28 -11.77
CA PHE A 60 -18.94 5.75 -10.57
C PHE A 60 -19.02 4.67 -9.48
N TYR A 61 -19.36 3.41 -9.84
CA TYR A 61 -19.37 2.32 -8.86
C TYR A 61 -17.99 1.91 -8.37
N VAL A 62 -16.96 1.95 -9.22
CA VAL A 62 -15.57 1.72 -8.79
C VAL A 62 -15.16 2.78 -7.77
N ASP A 63 -15.34 4.06 -8.09
CA ASP A 63 -15.01 5.18 -7.21
C ASP A 63 -15.76 5.07 -5.87
N SER A 64 -17.07 4.86 -5.92
CA SER A 64 -17.91 4.71 -4.72
C SER A 64 -17.47 3.52 -3.86
N THR A 65 -17.14 2.38 -4.49
CA THR A 65 -16.67 1.17 -3.79
C THR A 65 -15.33 1.44 -3.12
N LEU A 66 -14.38 2.02 -3.85
CA LEU A 66 -13.04 2.31 -3.33
C LEU A 66 -13.09 3.34 -2.19
N THR A 67 -13.81 4.43 -2.38
CA THR A 67 -14.02 5.45 -1.35
C THR A 67 -14.63 4.85 -0.10
N HIS A 68 -15.72 4.10 -0.21
CA HIS A 68 -16.33 3.50 0.97
C HIS A 68 -15.42 2.47 1.65
N ASP A 69 -14.93 1.47 0.91
CA ASP A 69 -14.25 0.31 1.50
C ASP A 69 -12.81 0.63 1.94
N LEU A 70 -12.10 1.56 1.28
CA LEU A 70 -10.75 1.94 1.72
C LEU A 70 -10.77 2.87 2.94
N HIS A 71 -11.78 3.72 3.09
CA HIS A 71 -11.93 4.52 4.32
C HIS A 71 -12.28 3.61 5.50
N ALA A 72 -13.22 2.68 5.33
CA ALA A 72 -13.55 1.71 6.36
C ALA A 72 -12.35 0.80 6.72
N ARG A 73 -11.54 0.42 5.71
CA ARG A 73 -10.27 -0.28 5.94
C ARG A 73 -9.29 0.57 6.76
N LYS A 74 -9.14 1.85 6.43
CA LYS A 74 -8.25 2.78 7.15
C LYS A 74 -8.67 2.90 8.62
N GLU A 75 -9.96 3.13 8.87
CA GLU A 75 -10.51 3.24 10.24
C GLU A 75 -10.23 1.99 11.07
N GLU A 76 -10.41 0.79 10.50
CA GLU A 76 -10.16 -0.45 11.22
C GLU A 76 -8.67 -0.70 11.48
N LEU A 77 -7.79 -0.32 10.55
CA LEU A 77 -6.34 -0.38 10.76
C LEU A 77 -5.88 0.63 11.83
N GLU A 78 -6.48 1.82 11.87
CA GLU A 78 -6.25 2.81 12.91
C GLU A 78 -6.73 2.29 14.28
N LEU A 79 -7.87 1.62 14.35
CA LEU A 79 -8.34 0.99 15.57
C LEU A 79 -7.37 -0.08 16.10
N LEU A 80 -6.83 -0.93 15.22
CA LEU A 80 -5.80 -1.91 15.61
C LEU A 80 -4.54 -1.22 16.16
N ARG A 81 -4.11 -0.13 15.51
CA ARG A 81 -2.97 0.68 15.96
C ARG A 81 -3.23 1.29 17.33
N ASP A 82 -4.40 1.90 17.52
CA ASP A 82 -4.74 2.65 18.73
C ASP A 82 -4.97 1.73 19.93
N THR A 83 -5.45 0.51 19.67
CA THR A 83 -5.52 -0.58 20.66
C THR A 83 -4.17 -1.26 20.91
N LYS A 84 -3.09 -0.78 20.27
CA LYS A 84 -1.71 -1.28 20.41
C LYS A 84 -1.59 -2.77 20.11
N VAL A 85 -2.33 -3.24 19.12
CA VAL A 85 -2.19 -4.62 18.64
C VAL A 85 -0.79 -4.77 18.02
N GLU A 86 0.04 -5.59 18.65
CA GLU A 86 1.42 -5.86 18.19
C GLU A 86 1.47 -6.92 17.08
N ASN A 87 0.42 -7.74 16.94
CA ASN A 87 0.39 -8.80 15.95
C ASN A 87 0.18 -8.22 14.53
N SER A 88 1.26 -8.18 13.74
CA SER A 88 1.25 -7.71 12.36
C SER A 88 0.31 -8.50 11.44
N ASP A 89 0.08 -9.79 11.72
CA ASP A 89 -0.78 -10.64 10.88
C ASP A 89 -2.24 -10.17 10.92
N LEU A 90 -2.68 -9.57 12.04
CA LEU A 90 -4.04 -9.02 12.15
C LEU A 90 -4.26 -7.83 11.21
N TYR A 91 -3.27 -6.96 11.02
CA TYR A 91 -3.36 -5.86 10.05
C TYR A 91 -3.45 -6.38 8.62
N LEU A 92 -2.68 -7.43 8.32
CA LEU A 92 -2.71 -8.07 7.00
C LEU A 92 -4.06 -8.74 6.74
N LEU A 93 -4.64 -9.40 7.76
CA LEU A 93 -5.96 -10.02 7.68
C LEU A 93 -7.07 -9.01 7.42
N VAL A 94 -7.09 -7.90 8.16
CA VAL A 94 -8.03 -6.78 7.92
C VAL A 94 -7.89 -6.30 6.49
N SER A 95 -6.67 -6.05 6.03
CA SER A 95 -6.41 -5.61 4.66
C SER A 95 -6.91 -6.62 3.62
N ASP A 96 -6.61 -7.90 3.80
CA ASP A 96 -7.01 -8.96 2.86
C ASP A 96 -8.52 -9.11 2.75
N ARG A 97 -9.23 -9.03 3.88
CA ARG A 97 -10.69 -9.08 3.92
C ARG A 97 -11.32 -7.91 3.15
N TRP A 98 -10.81 -6.69 3.35
CA TRP A 98 -11.30 -5.52 2.62
C TRP A 98 -11.01 -5.60 1.12
N MET A 99 -9.83 -6.08 0.71
CA MET A 99 -9.53 -6.29 -0.70
C MET A 99 -10.42 -7.36 -1.35
N GLU A 100 -10.76 -8.42 -0.63
CA GLU A 100 -11.71 -9.43 -1.12
C GLU A 100 -13.12 -8.87 -1.27
N LYS A 101 -13.54 -7.98 -0.37
CA LYS A 101 -14.83 -7.29 -0.46
C LYS A 101 -14.90 -6.39 -1.71
N ILE A 102 -13.83 -5.63 -1.99
CA ILE A 102 -13.71 -4.81 -3.20
C ILE A 102 -13.77 -5.68 -4.46
N ASP A 103 -12.99 -6.77 -4.51
CA ASP A 103 -13.01 -7.70 -5.65
C ASP A 103 -14.40 -8.31 -5.86
N SER A 104 -15.09 -8.64 -4.77
CA SER A 104 -16.46 -9.17 -4.81
C SER A 104 -17.46 -8.13 -5.31
N ALA A 105 -17.27 -6.85 -4.98
CA ALA A 105 -18.09 -5.76 -5.51
C ALA A 105 -17.89 -5.61 -7.02
N TYR A 106 -16.63 -5.56 -7.49
CA TYR A 106 -16.30 -5.45 -8.92
C TYR A 106 -16.94 -6.55 -9.75
N MET A 107 -16.92 -7.79 -9.27
CA MET A 107 -17.52 -8.94 -9.97
C MET A 107 -19.03 -8.78 -10.22
N ARG A 108 -19.73 -7.94 -9.45
CA ARG A 108 -21.18 -7.75 -9.58
C ARG A 108 -21.57 -6.82 -10.73
N PHE A 109 -20.66 -5.93 -11.13
CA PHE A 109 -20.97 -4.88 -12.11
C PHE A 109 -19.99 -4.81 -13.29
N PHE A 110 -18.87 -5.53 -13.24
CA PHE A 110 -18.06 -5.79 -14.43
C PHE A 110 -18.71 -6.83 -15.32
N THR A 111 -18.53 -6.70 -16.63
CA THR A 111 -18.83 -7.78 -17.57
C THR A 111 -17.83 -8.93 -17.40
N GLU A 112 -18.16 -10.10 -17.93
CA GLU A 112 -17.25 -11.26 -17.88
C GLU A 112 -15.89 -10.96 -18.55
N GLU A 113 -15.88 -10.21 -19.64
CA GLU A 113 -14.66 -9.81 -20.33
C GLU A 113 -13.81 -8.86 -19.46
N GLN A 114 -14.45 -7.84 -18.87
CA GLN A 114 -13.78 -6.89 -17.97
C GLN A 114 -13.21 -7.60 -16.74
N TRP A 115 -13.97 -8.50 -16.13
CA TRP A 115 -13.52 -9.31 -15.00
C TRP A 115 -12.36 -10.23 -15.37
N SER A 116 -12.44 -10.91 -16.51
CA SER A 116 -11.36 -11.75 -17.02
C SER A 116 -10.08 -10.94 -17.24
N LYS A 117 -10.19 -9.74 -17.81
CA LYS A 117 -9.06 -8.83 -18.02
C LYS A 117 -8.50 -8.30 -16.71
N TYR A 118 -9.34 -7.92 -15.75
CA TYR A 118 -8.94 -7.53 -14.40
C TYR A 118 -8.12 -8.64 -13.72
N MET A 119 -8.60 -9.88 -13.79
CA MET A 119 -7.93 -11.03 -13.20
C MET A 119 -6.58 -11.31 -13.86
N LYS A 120 -6.49 -11.18 -15.19
CA LYS A 120 -5.22 -11.31 -15.93
C LYS A 120 -4.20 -10.23 -15.56
N ASN A 121 -4.66 -9.01 -15.28
CA ASN A 121 -3.81 -7.85 -15.01
C ASN A 121 -3.43 -7.66 -13.53
N GLY A 122 -3.48 -8.72 -12.72
CA GLY A 122 -2.98 -8.72 -11.35
C GLY A 122 -3.96 -9.27 -10.33
N GLY A 123 -5.27 -9.18 -10.58
CA GLY A 123 -6.30 -9.67 -9.66
C GLY A 123 -6.12 -11.15 -9.31
N ALA A 124 -5.78 -12.00 -10.28
CA ALA A 124 -5.53 -13.42 -10.05
C ALA A 124 -4.27 -13.69 -9.21
N LYS A 125 -3.24 -12.84 -9.31
CA LYS A 125 -2.04 -12.96 -8.47
C LYS A 125 -2.39 -12.56 -7.04
N ALA A 126 -3.01 -11.39 -6.86
CA ALA A 126 -3.41 -10.88 -5.56
C ALA A 126 -4.35 -11.86 -4.83
N LYS A 127 -5.37 -12.38 -5.52
CA LYS A 127 -6.28 -13.39 -4.97
C LYS A 127 -5.53 -14.65 -4.52
N ARG A 128 -4.66 -15.20 -5.36
CA ARG A 128 -3.87 -16.39 -5.00
C ARG A 128 -2.98 -16.16 -3.79
N GLU A 129 -2.39 -14.97 -3.65
CA GLU A 129 -1.55 -14.64 -2.50
C GLU A 129 -2.37 -14.56 -1.20
N ARG A 130 -3.57 -13.97 -1.25
CA ARG A 130 -4.52 -13.97 -0.12
C ARG A 130 -4.99 -15.37 0.24
N ASP A 131 -5.38 -16.17 -0.75
CA ASP A 131 -5.83 -17.56 -0.53
C ASP A 131 -4.72 -18.41 0.11
N LYS A 132 -3.46 -18.21 -0.30
CA LYS A 132 -2.30 -18.86 0.33
C LYS A 132 -2.12 -18.46 1.79
N ARG A 133 -2.34 -17.19 2.15
CA ARG A 133 -2.24 -16.72 3.53
C ARG A 133 -3.35 -17.31 4.40
N LYS A 134 -4.61 -17.24 3.93
CA LYS A 134 -5.76 -17.88 4.59
C LYS A 134 -5.54 -19.36 4.85
N GLU A 135 -5.00 -20.09 3.87
CA GLU A 135 -4.72 -21.52 4.03
C GLU A 135 -3.62 -21.80 5.06
N LYS A 136 -2.57 -20.96 5.13
CA LYS A 136 -1.53 -21.08 6.16
C LYS A 136 -2.11 -20.89 7.56
N GLU A 137 -2.95 -19.88 7.76
CA GLU A 137 -3.62 -19.61 9.04
C GLU A 137 -4.57 -20.74 9.43
N ARG A 138 -5.34 -21.26 8.47
CA ARG A 138 -6.22 -22.41 8.69
C ARG A 138 -5.45 -23.64 9.14
N LYS A 139 -4.30 -23.92 8.52
CA LYS A 139 -3.42 -25.03 8.91
C LYS A 139 -2.78 -24.80 10.29
N ALA A 140 -2.30 -23.60 10.57
CA ALA A 140 -1.72 -23.25 11.87
C ALA A 140 -2.74 -23.41 13.01
N SER A 141 -3.96 -22.88 12.83
CA SER A 141 -5.05 -23.01 13.80
C SER A 141 -5.57 -24.44 13.96
N ALA A 142 -5.56 -25.25 12.90
CA ALA A 142 -5.92 -26.67 12.98
C ALA A 142 -4.84 -27.54 13.65
N GLY A 143 -3.56 -27.18 13.46
CA GLY A 143 -2.42 -27.87 14.10
C GLY A 143 -2.33 -27.60 15.60
N LEU A 144 -2.73 -26.42 16.06
CA LEU A 144 -2.80 -26.05 17.48
C LEU A 144 -3.91 -26.76 18.26
N LYS A 145 -4.84 -27.44 17.58
CA LYS A 145 -5.96 -28.19 18.21
C LYS A 145 -5.68 -29.68 18.38
N LYS A 146 -4.46 -30.14 18.14
CA LYS A 146 -4.00 -31.52 18.40
C LYS A 146 -3.04 -31.53 19.57
#